data_AF-A0A8J6UEL6-F1
#
_entry.id   AF-A0A8J6UEL6-F1
#
_cell.length_a   1.000
_cell.length_b   1.000
_cell.length_c   1.000
_cell.angle_alpha   90.00
_cell.angle_beta   90.00
_cell.angle_gamma   90.00
#
_symmetry.space_group_name_H-M   'P 1'
#
loop_
_entity.id
_entity.type
_entity.pdbx_description
1 polymer ?
#
loop_
_entity_poly.entity_id
_entity_poly.type
_entity_poly.pdbx_seq_one_letter_code
_entity_poly.pdbx_strand_id
1 'polypeptide(L)'
;GDVITGIIGSTPPHLLSEDQRNRPMGIKNMYIDIGADNDQEVHNLGVSPGQQIVPICPFTPMANPKKIMAKAWDNRYGVGLAIE
;
A
#
# COMPACT_ATOMS: atom_id res chain seq x y z
N GLY A 1 14.58 11.89 2.85
CA GLY A 1 14.03 11.73 1.49
C GLY A 1 12.57 12.07 1.56
N ASP A 2 12.03 12.61 0.49
CA ASP A 2 10.61 12.90 0.40
C ASP A 2 9.79 11.61 0.35
N VAL A 3 8.55 11.67 0.84
CA VAL A 3 7.64 10.53 0.78
C VAL A 3 7.06 10.46 -0.62
N ILE A 4 7.29 9.33 -1.30
CA ILE A 4 6.75 9.06 -2.63
C ILE A 4 5.46 8.25 -2.46
N THR A 5 4.36 8.78 -2.97
CA THR A 5 3.07 8.08 -2.97
C THR A 5 2.98 7.18 -4.19
N GLY A 6 2.47 5.97 -4.00
CA GLY A 6 2.24 5.03 -5.11
C GLY A 6 1.00 4.18 -4.89
N ILE A 7 0.58 3.49 -5.95
CA ILE A 7 -0.60 2.64 -5.98
C ILE A 7 -0.16 1.20 -6.26
N ILE A 8 -0.69 0.24 -5.49
CA ILE A 8 -0.48 -1.17 -5.79
C ILE A 8 -1.32 -1.53 -7.02
N GLY A 9 -0.65 -1.96 -8.08
CA GLY A 9 -1.26 -2.35 -9.36
C GLY A 9 -0.99 -3.81 -9.71
N SER A 10 -1.74 -4.31 -10.69
CA SER A 10 -1.54 -5.62 -11.30
C SER A 10 -2.13 -5.62 -12.72
N THR A 11 -1.94 -6.71 -13.46
CA THR A 11 -2.62 -6.91 -14.75
C THR A 11 -4.15 -6.76 -14.58
N PRO A 12 -4.82 -5.95 -15.42
CA PRO A 12 -6.27 -5.77 -15.37
C PRO A 12 -7.04 -7.07 -15.58
N PRO A 13 -8.17 -7.30 -14.88
CA PRO A 13 -8.92 -8.55 -14.97
C PRO A 13 -9.33 -8.94 -16.39
N HIS A 14 -9.69 -7.99 -17.25
CA HIS A 14 -10.14 -8.27 -18.62
C HIS A 14 -9.02 -8.75 -19.56
N LEU A 15 -7.75 -8.68 -19.14
CA LEU A 15 -6.60 -9.22 -19.87
C LEU A 15 -6.13 -10.58 -19.31
N LEU A 16 -6.74 -11.05 -18.22
CA LEU A 16 -6.42 -12.33 -17.60
C LEU A 16 -7.25 -13.45 -18.22
N SER A 17 -6.70 -14.67 -18.24
CA SER A 17 -7.48 -15.86 -18.58
C SER A 17 -8.61 -16.07 -17.55
N GLU A 18 -9.63 -16.84 -17.91
CA GLU A 18 -10.72 -17.18 -16.98
C GLU A 18 -10.21 -17.84 -15.69
N ASP A 19 -9.29 -18.80 -15.80
CA ASP A 19 -8.66 -19.44 -14.65
C ASP A 19 -7.89 -18.47 -13.75
N GLN A 20 -7.20 -17.48 -14.34
CA GLN A 20 -6.44 -16.48 -13.59
C GLN A 20 -7.37 -15.49 -12.88
N ARG A 21 -8.46 -15.06 -13.52
CA ARG A 21 -9.47 -14.18 -12.92
C ARG A 21 -10.17 -14.81 -11.72
N ASN A 22 -10.36 -16.12 -11.75
CA ASN A 22 -11.05 -16.87 -10.71
C ASN A 22 -10.17 -17.17 -9.49
N ARG A 23 -8.96 -16.62 -9.42
CA ARG A 23 -8.02 -16.83 -8.31
C ARG A 23 -7.48 -15.47 -7.84
N PRO A 24 -7.16 -15.32 -6.54
CA PRO A 24 -6.48 -14.12 -6.06
C PRO A 24 -5.17 -13.87 -6.81
N MET A 25 -4.91 -12.60 -7.14
CA MET A 25 -3.63 -12.20 -7.74
C MET A 25 -2.48 -12.49 -6.79
N GLY A 26 -1.46 -13.20 -7.28
CA GLY A 26 -0.24 -13.45 -6.51
C GLY A 26 0.57 -12.17 -6.35
N ILE A 27 1.13 -11.94 -5.16
CA ILE A 27 1.92 -10.73 -4.83
C ILE A 27 3.07 -10.50 -5.82
N LYS A 28 3.73 -11.57 -6.27
CA LYS A 28 4.82 -11.50 -7.28
C LYS A 28 4.41 -10.93 -8.64
N ASN A 29 3.10 -10.88 -8.92
CA ASN A 29 2.53 -10.32 -10.14
C ASN A 29 1.95 -8.91 -9.92
N MET A 30 2.19 -8.33 -8.74
CA MET A 30 1.82 -6.96 -8.41
C MET A 30 3.05 -6.05 -8.52
N TYR A 31 2.80 -4.76 -8.64
CA TYR A 31 3.81 -3.71 -8.68
C TYR A 31 3.30 -2.47 -7.94
N ILE A 32 4.19 -1.51 -7.69
CA ILE A 32 3.83 -0.19 -7.19
C ILE A 32 4.06 0.80 -8.31
N ASP A 33 3.00 1.47 -8.72
CA ASP A 33 3.04 2.56 -9.68
C ASP A 33 3.21 3.88 -8.92
N ILE A 34 4.28 4.61 -9.22
CA ILE A 34 4.59 5.94 -8.67
C ILE A 34 4.48 7.05 -9.74
N GLY A 35 4.00 6.72 -10.94
CA GLY A 35 3.85 7.66 -12.06
C GLY A 35 5.15 8.04 -12.77
N ALA A 36 6.22 7.25 -12.64
CA ALA A 36 7.48 7.49 -13.34
C ALA A 36 7.46 6.86 -14.75
N ASP A 37 7.98 7.58 -15.74
CA ASP A 37 8.00 7.14 -17.14
C ASP A 37 9.12 6.14 -17.44
N ASN A 38 10.18 6.12 -16.63
CA ASN A 38 11.35 5.27 -16.85
C ASN A 38 12.20 5.06 -15.57
N ASP A 39 13.12 4.09 -15.63
CA ASP A 39 14.00 3.73 -14.51
C ASP A 39 14.86 4.91 -14.03
N GLN A 40 15.37 5.75 -14.94
CA GLN A 40 16.18 6.91 -14.55
C GLN A 40 15.37 7.91 -13.71
N GLU A 41 14.09 8.13 -14.04
CA GLU A 41 13.20 8.97 -13.26
C GLU A 41 12.93 8.37 -11.87
N VAL A 42 12.74 7.05 -11.77
CA VAL A 42 12.60 6.33 -10.49
C VAL A 42 13.80 6.60 -9.57
N HIS A 43 15.02 6.50 -10.09
CA HIS A 43 16.24 6.82 -9.32
C HIS A 43 16.35 8.30 -8.99
N ASN A 44 15.95 9.20 -9.90
CA ASN A 44 15.96 10.65 -9.68
C ASN A 44 14.97 11.08 -8.59
N LEU A 45 13.83 10.38 -8.45
CA LEU A 45 12.89 10.52 -7.34
C LEU A 45 13.49 10.03 -6.01
N GLY A 46 14.64 9.34 -6.05
CA GLY A 46 15.34 8.85 -4.86
C GLY A 46 14.89 7.46 -4.42
N VAL A 47 14.22 6.69 -5.29
CA VAL A 47 13.83 5.31 -5.00
C VAL A 47 15.04 4.39 -5.07
N SER A 48 15.17 3.49 -4.10
CA SER A 48 16.23 2.47 -4.10
C SER A 48 15.82 1.18 -3.39
N PRO A 49 16.42 0.03 -3.75
CA PRO A 49 16.18 -1.22 -3.05
C PRO A 49 16.48 -1.13 -1.56
N GLY A 50 15.60 -1.69 -0.73
CA GLY A 50 15.71 -1.68 0.74
C GLY A 50 14.92 -0.57 1.43
N GLN A 51 14.32 0.36 0.68
CA GLN A 51 13.43 1.38 1.24
C GLN A 51 12.15 0.78 1.81
N GLN A 52 11.66 1.37 2.90
CA GLN A 52 10.41 0.98 3.52
C GLN A 52 9.22 1.48 2.68
N ILE A 53 8.21 0.62 2.55
CA ILE A 53 6.89 0.97 1.99
C ILE A 53 5.84 0.78 3.09
N VAL A 54 4.97 1.76 3.28
CA VAL A 54 3.90 1.72 4.29
C VAL A 54 2.55 2.03 3.66
N PRO A 55 1.46 1.38 4.11
CA PRO A 55 0.12 1.74 3.64
C PRO A 55 -0.23 3.19 3.98
N ILE A 56 -0.95 3.85 3.08
CA ILE A 56 -1.59 5.14 3.34
C ILE A 56 -3.01 4.86 3.81
N CYS A 57 -3.27 5.10 5.09
CA CYS A 57 -4.59 4.96 5.71
C CYS A 57 -4.71 6.00 6.84
N PRO A 58 -5.32 7.15 6.56
CA PRO A 58 -5.53 8.20 7.56
C PRO A 58 -6.41 7.74 8.71
N PHE A 59 -6.17 8.29 9.91
CA PHE A 59 -7.05 8.08 11.05
C PHE A 59 -8.40 8.72 10.77
N THR A 60 -9.46 7.90 10.75
CA THR A 60 -10.77 8.32 10.28
C THR A 60 -11.87 7.81 11.22
N PRO A 61 -12.56 8.68 11.98
CA PRO A 61 -13.79 8.31 12.67
C PRO A 61 -14.85 7.85 11.67
N MET A 62 -15.51 6.74 11.97
CA MET A 62 -16.53 6.16 11.10
C MET A 62 -17.92 6.76 11.39
N ALA A 63 -18.91 6.41 10.56
CA ALA A 63 -20.30 6.83 10.73
C ALA A 63 -20.87 6.53 12.14
N ASN A 64 -20.43 5.42 12.76
CA ASN A 64 -20.57 5.24 14.20
C ASN A 64 -19.37 5.92 14.88
N PRO A 65 -19.57 7.00 15.67
CA PRO A 65 -18.48 7.76 16.26
C PRO A 65 -17.66 6.97 17.31
N LYS A 66 -18.12 5.79 17.72
CA LYS A 66 -17.38 4.85 18.58
C LYS A 66 -16.39 3.96 17.80
N LYS A 67 -16.34 4.06 16.47
CA LYS A 67 -15.48 3.24 15.61
C LYS A 67 -14.53 4.12 14.80
N ILE A 68 -13.31 3.65 14.61
CA ILE A 68 -12.24 4.37 13.92
C ILE A 68 -11.58 3.42 12.92
N MET A 69 -11.24 3.91 11.73
CA MET A 69 -10.38 3.26 10.74
C MET A 69 -8.99 3.91 10.74
N ALA A 70 -7.93 3.10 10.79
CA ALA A 70 -6.53 3.55 10.74
C ALA A 70 -5.62 2.37 10.37
N LYS A 71 -4.39 2.65 9.91
CA LYS A 71 -3.31 1.64 9.84
C LYS A 71 -2.67 1.39 11.21
N ALA A 72 -1.97 0.27 11.32
CA ALA A 72 -1.10 -0.07 12.46
C ALA A 72 -1.83 -0.24 13.81
N TRP A 73 -3.12 -0.62 13.79
CA TRP A 73 -3.81 -1.13 14.99
C TRP A 73 -2.99 -2.22 15.68
N ASP A 74 -2.57 -3.22 14.89
CA ASP A 74 -1.55 -4.20 15.25
C ASP A 74 -0.14 -3.57 15.14
N ASN A 75 0.60 -3.31 16.23
CA ASN A 75 0.13 -3.33 17.61
C ASN A 75 0.28 -1.96 18.30
N ARG A 76 0.08 -0.86 17.58
CA ARG A 76 0.13 0.48 18.22
C ARG A 76 -0.97 0.65 19.24
N TYR A 77 -2.09 -0.06 19.10
CA TYR A 77 -3.12 -0.07 20.13
C TYR A 77 -2.64 -0.72 21.43
N GLY A 78 -1.99 -1.90 21.36
CA GLY A 78 -1.41 -2.53 22.54
C GLY A 78 -0.30 -1.70 23.19
N VAL A 79 0.54 -1.03 22.38
CA VAL A 79 1.53 -0.07 22.91
C VAL A 79 0.83 1.09 23.63
N GLY A 80 -0.25 1.63 23.06
CA GLY A 80 -1.06 2.67 23.71
C GLY A 80 -1.59 2.21 25.06
N LEU A 81 -2.22 1.03 25.12
CA LEU A 81 -2.73 0.45 26.36
C LEU A 81 -1.66 0.20 27.43
N ALA A 82 -0.41 -0.04 27.02
CA ALA A 82 0.70 -0.24 27.95
C ALA A 82 1.26 1.08 28.52
N ILE A 83 0.98 2.21 27.87
CA ILE A 83 1.40 3.55 28.31
C ILE A 83 0.36 4.17 29.26
N GLU A 84 -0.93 3.90 29.04
CA GLU A 84 -2.04 4.29 29.94
C GLU A 84 -1.98 3.56 31.30
#